data_AF-A0A3C0R9P2-F1
#
_entry.id   AF-A0A3C0R9P2-F1
#
_cell.length_a   1.000
_cell.length_b   1.000
_cell.length_c   1.000
_cell.angle_alpha   90.00
_cell.angle_beta   90.00
_cell.angle_gamma   90.00
#
_symmetry.space_group_name_H-M   'P 1'
#
loop_
_entity.id
_entity.type
_entity.pdbx_description
1 polymer ?
#
loop_
_entity_poly.entity_id
_entity_poly.type
_entity_poly.pdbx_seq_one_letter_code
_entity_poly.pdbx_strand_id
1 'polypeptide(L)'
;EQIEKQPLQNLDPLASYYNFLVACEKANRWDEFSYYLQKIWNFEASTIEVNIRRMHNYCWCGLMYYLHQKNYTAAAEIVSIYQQFFLEKNIRFRKDFKIYIEACAGLVHLFRKEYKQALHMWSYILHGPSVEVELRTQGAVRLYLMMLHYEEGNTDIMDYLAAQAKKYLQQIAIWHEPEKHFVKSLNEIAHQPDKGTRKLKMQA
;
A
#
# COMPACT_ATOMS: atom_id res chain seq x y z
N GLU A 1 -5.10 -52.19 -8.12
CA GLU A 1 -4.85 -51.23 -7.04
C GLU A 1 -5.94 -50.17 -7.07
N GLN A 2 -6.75 -50.07 -6.01
CA GLN A 2 -7.67 -48.96 -5.84
C GLN A 2 -6.84 -47.77 -5.36
N ILE A 3 -6.75 -46.71 -6.16
CA ILE A 3 -6.24 -45.42 -5.70
C ILE A 3 -7.24 -44.94 -4.65
N GLU A 4 -6.89 -45.07 -3.37
CA GLU A 4 -7.59 -44.38 -2.30
C GLU A 4 -7.67 -42.91 -2.69
N LYS A 5 -8.88 -42.43 -3.00
CA LYS A 5 -9.13 -41.00 -3.11
C LYS A 5 -8.81 -40.43 -1.74
N GLN A 6 -7.67 -39.76 -1.63
CA GLN A 6 -7.37 -38.91 -0.48
C GLN A 6 -8.64 -38.09 -0.20
N PRO A 7 -9.14 -38.04 1.05
CA PRO A 7 -10.29 -37.22 1.37
C PRO A 7 -9.95 -35.82 0.89
N LEU A 8 -10.81 -35.24 0.03
CA LEU A 8 -10.73 -33.84 -0.35
C LEU A 8 -10.58 -33.07 0.95
N GLN A 9 -9.36 -32.58 1.23
CA GLN A 9 -9.12 -31.68 2.35
C GLN A 9 -10.18 -30.59 2.22
N ASN A 10 -10.96 -30.36 3.27
CA ASN A 10 -12.01 -29.35 3.27
C ASN A 10 -11.42 -28.05 2.71
N LEU A 11 -11.81 -27.71 1.47
CA LEU A 11 -11.27 -26.57 0.76
C LEU A 11 -11.58 -25.34 1.58
N ASP A 12 -10.55 -24.62 2.02
CA ASP A 12 -10.70 -23.33 2.66
C ASP A 12 -11.16 -22.33 1.59
N PRO A 13 -12.45 -21.91 1.57
CA PRO A 13 -12.97 -21.10 0.48
C PRO A 13 -12.32 -19.72 0.47
N LEU A 14 -11.96 -19.19 1.65
CA LEU A 14 -11.35 -17.88 1.79
C LEU A 14 -9.92 -17.85 1.25
N ALA A 15 -9.16 -18.94 1.47
CA ALA A 15 -7.85 -19.12 0.84
C ALA A 15 -7.98 -19.26 -0.69
N SER A 16 -9.00 -19.98 -1.15
CA SER A 16 -9.27 -20.18 -2.57
C SER A 16 -9.61 -18.84 -3.27
N TYR A 17 -10.52 -18.04 -2.69
CA TYR A 17 -10.86 -16.71 -3.23
C TYR A 17 -9.64 -15.79 -3.28
N TYR A 18 -8.81 -15.78 -2.23
CA TYR A 18 -7.58 -15.01 -2.22
C TYR A 18 -6.62 -15.42 -3.35
N ASN A 19 -6.42 -16.72 -3.56
CA ASN A 19 -5.58 -17.21 -4.65
C ASN A 19 -6.15 -16.84 -6.03
N PHE A 20 -7.47 -16.87 -6.21
CA PHE A 20 -8.10 -16.38 -7.44
C PHE A 20 -7.86 -14.88 -7.65
N LEU A 21 -7.94 -14.06 -6.61
CA LEU A 21 -7.62 -12.62 -6.71
C LEU A 21 -6.19 -12.37 -7.16
N VAL A 22 -5.22 -13.08 -6.57
CA VAL A 22 -3.81 -12.99 -6.98
C VAL A 22 -3.62 -13.47 -8.42
N ALA A 23 -4.32 -14.52 -8.84
CA ALA A 23 -4.27 -14.98 -10.23
C ALA A 23 -4.90 -13.97 -11.21
N CYS A 24 -6.01 -13.33 -10.81
CA CYS A 24 -6.67 -12.29 -11.61
C CYS A 24 -5.76 -11.06 -11.79
N GLU A 25 -5.07 -10.63 -10.73
CA GLU A 25 -4.10 -9.54 -10.79
C GLU A 25 -3.00 -9.84 -11.81
N LYS A 26 -2.36 -11.01 -11.72
CA LYS A 26 -1.31 -11.44 -12.66
C LYS A 26 -1.79 -11.56 -14.10
N ALA A 27 -3.06 -11.91 -14.30
CA ALA A 27 -3.68 -12.06 -15.61
C ALA A 27 -4.36 -10.78 -16.11
N ASN A 28 -4.31 -9.67 -15.37
CA ASN A 28 -5.06 -8.44 -15.63
C ASN A 28 -6.58 -8.63 -15.82
N ARG A 29 -7.17 -9.61 -15.13
CA ARG A 29 -8.62 -9.92 -15.18
C ARG A 29 -9.37 -9.19 -14.06
N TRP A 30 -9.48 -7.88 -14.17
CA TRP A 30 -10.00 -7.02 -13.10
C TRP A 30 -11.51 -7.16 -12.85
N ASP A 31 -12.29 -7.51 -13.86
CA ASP A 31 -13.72 -7.77 -13.68
C ASP A 31 -13.95 -8.98 -12.75
N GLU A 32 -13.19 -10.06 -12.95
CA GLU A 32 -13.22 -11.24 -12.08
C GLU A 32 -12.59 -10.97 -10.72
N PHE A 33 -11.58 -10.10 -10.66
CA PHE A 33 -11.04 -9.63 -9.39
C PHE A 33 -12.15 -9.04 -8.53
N SER A 34 -12.97 -8.15 -9.10
CA SER A 34 -14.09 -7.52 -8.38
C SER A 34 -15.10 -8.55 -7.86
N TYR A 35 -15.40 -9.58 -8.66
CA TYR A 35 -16.30 -10.67 -8.29
C TYR A 35 -15.80 -11.44 -7.05
N TYR A 36 -14.53 -11.86 -7.04
CA TYR A 36 -13.97 -12.60 -5.90
C TYR A 36 -13.75 -11.69 -4.68
N LEU A 37 -13.48 -10.40 -4.86
CA LEU A 37 -13.37 -9.45 -3.77
C LEU A 37 -14.71 -9.32 -3.03
N GLN A 38 -15.82 -9.27 -3.78
CA GLN A 38 -17.18 -9.29 -3.21
C GLN A 38 -17.48 -10.61 -2.48
N LYS A 39 -17.00 -11.76 -2.99
CA LYS A 39 -17.13 -13.05 -2.29
C LYS A 39 -16.40 -13.06 -0.95
N ILE A 40 -15.23 -12.43 -0.85
CA ILE A 40 -14.50 -12.28 0.42
C ILE A 40 -15.30 -11.40 1.39
N TRP A 41 -15.82 -10.26 0.93
CA TRP A 41 -16.61 -9.35 1.78
C TRP A 41 -17.84 -10.04 2.38
N ASN A 42 -18.59 -10.76 1.54
CA ASN A 42 -19.81 -11.45 1.92
C ASN A 42 -19.56 -12.79 2.63
N PHE A 43 -18.31 -13.20 2.83
CA PHE A 43 -18.00 -14.47 3.49
C PHE A 43 -18.39 -14.43 4.97
N GLU A 44 -19.22 -15.38 5.41
CA GLU A 44 -19.63 -15.51 6.80
C GLU A 44 -18.49 -16.11 7.63
N ALA A 45 -17.95 -15.31 8.56
CA ALA A 45 -16.88 -15.74 9.44
C ALA A 45 -17.45 -16.32 10.73
N SER A 46 -17.26 -17.62 10.94
CA SER A 46 -17.72 -18.33 12.14
C SER A 46 -16.85 -18.11 13.39
N THR A 47 -15.62 -17.62 13.22
CA THR A 47 -14.69 -17.32 14.32
C THR A 47 -13.99 -15.98 14.11
N ILE A 48 -13.40 -15.44 15.20
CA ILE A 48 -12.63 -14.21 15.13
C ILE A 48 -11.38 -14.37 14.24
N GLU A 49 -10.72 -15.52 14.26
CA GLU A 49 -9.54 -15.80 13.42
C GLU A 49 -9.91 -15.80 11.94
N VAL A 50 -11.04 -16.42 11.59
CA VAL A 50 -11.56 -16.41 10.21
C VAL A 50 -11.94 -15.00 9.81
N ASN A 51 -12.53 -14.22 10.71
CA ASN A 51 -12.89 -12.83 10.42
C ASN A 51 -11.65 -11.95 10.23
N ILE A 52 -10.61 -12.10 11.06
CA ILE A 52 -9.32 -11.41 10.91
C ILE A 52 -8.73 -11.68 9.53
N ARG A 53 -8.71 -12.94 9.10
CA ARG A 53 -8.20 -13.33 7.78
C ARG A 53 -9.07 -12.77 6.65
N ARG A 54 -10.39 -12.77 6.81
CA ARG A 54 -11.33 -12.20 5.85
C ARG A 54 -11.09 -10.70 5.68
N MET A 55 -11.05 -9.97 6.79
CA MET A 55 -10.81 -8.52 6.81
C MET A 55 -9.44 -8.18 6.26
N HIS A 56 -8.40 -8.96 6.59
CA HIS A 56 -7.08 -8.83 6.00
C HIS A 56 -7.14 -8.94 4.48
N ASN A 57 -7.68 -10.04 3.95
CA ASN A 57 -7.72 -10.29 2.51
C ASN A 57 -8.55 -9.22 1.80
N TYR A 58 -9.67 -8.81 2.39
CA TYR A 58 -10.52 -7.76 1.83
C TYR A 58 -9.79 -6.41 1.79
N CYS A 59 -9.15 -5.99 2.88
CA CYS A 59 -8.45 -4.71 2.91
C CYS A 59 -7.27 -4.68 1.93
N TRP A 60 -6.44 -5.71 1.93
CA TRP A 60 -5.29 -5.80 1.02
C TRP A 60 -5.73 -5.82 -0.45
N CYS A 61 -6.60 -6.76 -0.82
CA CYS A 61 -7.05 -6.90 -2.20
C CYS A 61 -7.92 -5.73 -2.67
N GLY A 62 -8.75 -5.17 -1.79
CA GLY A 62 -9.57 -4.00 -2.07
C GLY A 62 -8.74 -2.75 -2.35
N LEU A 63 -7.69 -2.51 -1.55
CA LEU A 63 -6.78 -1.39 -1.81
C LEU A 63 -6.04 -1.56 -3.15
N MET A 64 -5.51 -2.75 -3.44
CA MET A 64 -4.88 -3.03 -4.75
C MET A 64 -5.84 -2.74 -5.91
N TYR A 65 -7.06 -3.26 -5.84
CA TYR A 65 -8.08 -3.11 -6.86
C TYR A 65 -8.45 -1.63 -7.09
N TYR A 66 -8.83 -0.92 -6.03
CA TYR A 66 -9.31 0.45 -6.18
C TYR A 66 -8.19 1.45 -6.49
N LEU A 67 -6.96 1.20 -6.04
CA LEU A 67 -5.79 1.96 -6.50
C LEU A 67 -5.53 1.73 -8.01
N HIS A 68 -5.61 0.48 -8.49
CA HIS A 68 -5.49 0.18 -9.92
C HIS A 68 -6.54 0.92 -10.76
N GLN A 69 -7.79 0.91 -10.30
CA GLN A 69 -8.91 1.61 -10.95
C GLN A 69 -8.89 3.13 -10.77
N LYS A 70 -7.91 3.68 -10.01
CA LYS A 70 -7.84 5.09 -9.60
C LYS A 70 -9.11 5.58 -8.90
N ASN A 71 -9.89 4.67 -8.29
CA ASN A 71 -11.09 4.99 -7.53
C ASN A 71 -10.70 5.25 -6.07
N TYR A 72 -10.11 6.41 -5.81
CA TYR A 72 -9.61 6.76 -4.48
C TYR A 72 -10.71 6.97 -3.44
N THR A 73 -11.95 7.23 -3.88
CA THR A 73 -13.11 7.28 -2.98
C THR A 73 -13.39 5.90 -2.39
N ALA A 74 -13.57 4.89 -3.23
CA ALA A 74 -13.78 3.51 -2.78
C ALA A 74 -12.55 2.97 -2.03
N ALA A 75 -11.33 3.30 -2.47
CA ALA A 75 -10.12 2.91 -1.75
C ALA A 75 -10.09 3.48 -0.32
N ALA A 76 -10.56 4.72 -0.11
CA ALA A 76 -10.61 5.32 1.22
C ALA A 76 -11.65 4.67 2.14
N GLU A 77 -12.76 4.17 1.59
CA GLU A 77 -13.71 3.35 2.36
C GLU A 77 -13.02 2.09 2.91
N ILE A 78 -12.17 1.45 2.11
CA ILE A 78 -11.34 0.32 2.56
C ILE A 78 -10.36 0.75 3.67
N VAL A 79 -9.75 1.93 3.56
CA VAL A 79 -8.88 2.48 4.62
C VAL A 79 -9.67 2.68 5.92
N SER A 80 -10.87 3.26 5.88
CA SER A 80 -11.71 3.39 7.08
C SER A 80 -12.10 2.04 7.68
N ILE A 81 -12.46 1.06 6.85
CA ILE A 81 -12.75 -0.30 7.32
C ILE A 81 -11.54 -0.91 8.02
N TYR A 82 -10.33 -0.74 7.46
CA TYR A 82 -9.08 -1.18 8.06
C TYR A 82 -8.84 -0.51 9.42
N GLN A 83 -8.98 0.82 9.50
CA GLN A 83 -8.77 1.58 10.74
C GLN A 83 -9.74 1.14 11.84
N GLN A 84 -11.04 1.06 11.52
CA GLN A 84 -12.09 0.68 12.47
C GLN A 84 -11.94 -0.77 12.95
N PHE A 85 -11.58 -1.70 12.06
CA PHE A 85 -11.48 -3.11 12.43
C PHE A 85 -10.17 -3.45 13.12
N PHE A 86 -9.03 -2.99 12.61
CA PHE A 86 -7.72 -3.40 13.10
C PHE A 86 -7.12 -2.44 14.12
N LEU A 87 -7.18 -1.13 13.87
CA LEU A 87 -6.49 -0.15 14.72
C LEU A 87 -7.31 0.21 15.95
N GLU A 88 -8.56 0.66 15.77
CA GLU A 88 -9.42 1.09 16.88
C GLU A 88 -9.71 -0.05 17.87
N LYS A 89 -9.89 -1.27 17.36
CA LYS A 89 -10.14 -2.47 18.18
C LYS A 89 -8.86 -3.16 18.66
N ASN A 90 -7.67 -2.63 18.34
CA ASN A 90 -6.38 -3.22 18.68
C ASN A 90 -6.25 -4.71 18.30
N ILE A 91 -6.84 -5.10 17.17
CA ILE A 91 -6.80 -6.48 16.69
C ILE A 91 -5.38 -6.78 16.22
N ARG A 92 -4.76 -7.81 16.81
CA ARG A 92 -3.44 -8.27 16.39
C ARG A 92 -3.55 -9.07 15.10
N PHE A 93 -2.68 -8.76 14.16
CA PHE A 93 -2.51 -9.49 12.92
C PHE A 93 -1.04 -9.43 12.51
N ARG A 94 -0.73 -10.18 11.46
CA ARG A 94 0.61 -10.32 10.90
C ARG A 94 1.21 -8.94 10.55
N LYS A 95 2.42 -8.68 11.06
CA LYS A 95 3.09 -7.38 10.92
C LYS A 95 3.38 -7.03 9.46
N ASP A 96 3.82 -8.01 8.67
CA ASP A 96 4.08 -7.85 7.25
C ASP A 96 2.84 -7.40 6.48
N PHE A 97 1.67 -7.94 6.82
CA PHE A 97 0.40 -7.51 6.24
C PHE A 97 0.01 -6.09 6.61
N LYS A 98 0.23 -5.69 7.87
CA LYS A 98 0.01 -4.30 8.33
C LYS A 98 0.79 -3.33 7.46
N ILE A 99 2.06 -3.62 7.22
CA ILE A 99 2.98 -2.77 6.46
C ILE A 99 2.49 -2.57 5.02
N TYR A 100 2.07 -3.64 4.33
CA TYR A 100 1.57 -3.52 2.97
C TYR A 100 0.27 -2.72 2.89
N ILE A 101 -0.67 -2.99 3.79
CA ILE A 101 -1.94 -2.25 3.85
C ILE A 101 -1.69 -0.77 4.15
N GLU A 102 -0.82 -0.45 5.11
CA GLU A 102 -0.50 0.94 5.47
C GLU A 102 0.29 1.67 4.37
N ALA A 103 1.18 0.97 3.65
CA ALA A 103 1.84 1.53 2.47
C ALA A 103 0.81 1.96 1.41
N CYS A 104 -0.15 1.08 1.09
CA CYS A 104 -1.23 1.35 0.15
C CYS A 104 -2.20 2.43 0.66
N ALA A 105 -2.58 2.39 1.94
CA ALA A 105 -3.46 3.39 2.55
C ALA A 105 -2.84 4.80 2.47
N GLY A 106 -1.53 4.93 2.70
CA GLY A 106 -0.84 6.20 2.52
C GLY A 106 -0.85 6.68 1.07
N LEU A 107 -0.78 5.78 0.08
CA LEU A 107 -0.94 6.16 -1.34
C LEU A 107 -2.36 6.68 -1.63
N VAL A 108 -3.39 6.05 -1.04
CA VAL A 108 -4.78 6.54 -1.17
C VAL A 108 -4.88 7.97 -0.64
N HIS A 109 -4.36 8.24 0.56
CA HIS A 109 -4.34 9.59 1.12
C HIS A 109 -3.51 10.57 0.28
N LEU A 110 -2.33 10.16 -0.21
CA LEU A 110 -1.49 10.98 -1.10
C LEU A 110 -2.27 11.41 -2.35
N PHE A 111 -2.91 10.47 -3.05
CA PHE A 111 -3.66 10.78 -4.28
C PHE A 111 -4.93 11.58 -4.02
N ARG A 112 -5.46 11.54 -2.80
CA ARG A 112 -6.54 12.41 -2.33
C ARG A 112 -6.06 13.76 -1.79
N LYS A 113 -4.74 14.03 -1.82
CA LYS A 113 -4.10 15.23 -1.26
C LYS A 113 -4.25 15.39 0.25
N GLU A 114 -4.47 14.29 0.95
CA GLU A 114 -4.57 14.19 2.41
C GLU A 114 -3.18 13.89 2.99
N TYR A 115 -2.22 14.80 2.76
CA TYR A 115 -0.79 14.53 2.97
C TYR A 115 -0.43 14.21 4.42
N LYS A 116 -1.07 14.86 5.39
CA LYS A 116 -0.87 14.57 6.82
C LYS A 116 -1.24 13.12 7.16
N GLN A 117 -2.33 12.63 6.61
CA GLN A 117 -2.81 11.26 6.79
C GLN A 117 -1.90 10.27 6.07
N ALA A 118 -1.41 10.61 4.87
CA ALA A 118 -0.43 9.79 4.16
C ALA A 118 0.86 9.61 4.98
N LEU A 119 1.41 10.71 5.52
CA LEU A 119 2.58 10.66 6.40
C LEU A 119 2.32 9.86 7.68
N HIS A 120 1.14 10.01 8.28
CA HIS A 120 0.75 9.25 9.46
C HIS A 120 0.78 7.73 9.19
N MET A 121 0.19 7.28 8.08
CA MET A 121 0.21 5.86 7.68
C MET A 121 1.62 5.33 7.47
N TRP A 122 2.50 6.15 6.91
CA TRP A 122 3.87 5.75 6.59
C TRP A 122 4.87 5.87 7.74
N SER A 123 4.53 6.55 8.82
CA SER A 123 5.45 6.84 9.93
C SER A 123 6.05 5.57 10.54
N TYR A 124 5.23 4.56 10.83
CA TYR A 124 5.75 3.29 11.37
C TYR A 124 6.62 2.54 10.36
N ILE A 125 6.29 2.60 9.06
CA ILE A 125 7.10 1.98 8.01
C ILE A 125 8.47 2.67 7.89
N LEU A 126 8.50 4.01 8.01
CA LEU A 126 9.72 4.79 7.87
C LEU A 126 10.66 4.67 9.08
N HIS A 127 10.09 4.66 10.29
CA HIS A 127 10.83 4.77 11.56
C HIS A 127 10.86 3.48 12.38
N GLY A 128 10.05 2.49 12.02
CA GLY A 128 10.05 1.18 12.65
C GLY A 128 11.36 0.42 12.43
N PRO A 129 11.73 -0.49 13.35
CA PRO A 129 12.95 -1.28 13.23
C PRO A 129 12.92 -2.15 11.96
N SER A 130 14.02 -2.18 11.23
CA SER A 130 14.13 -2.86 9.92
C SER A 130 13.92 -4.37 9.96
N VAL A 131 14.09 -5.00 11.13
CA VAL A 131 13.75 -6.42 11.36
C VAL A 131 12.24 -6.67 11.41
N GLU A 132 11.45 -5.63 11.67
CA GLU A 132 9.99 -5.71 11.76
C GLU A 132 9.28 -5.28 10.48
N VAL A 133 10.00 -4.67 9.54
CA VAL A 133 9.43 -4.11 8.31
C VAL A 133 10.15 -4.64 7.08
N GLU A 134 9.40 -5.04 6.06
CA GLU A 134 10.00 -5.44 4.80
C GLU A 134 10.81 -4.28 4.19
N LEU A 135 12.11 -4.52 4.01
CA LEU A 135 13.07 -3.52 3.53
C LEU A 135 12.64 -2.86 2.22
N ARG A 136 12.07 -3.62 1.28
CA ARG A 136 11.61 -3.10 -0.01
C ARG A 136 10.46 -2.11 0.17
N THR A 137 9.51 -2.41 1.05
CA THR A 137 8.41 -1.50 1.36
C THR A 137 8.90 -0.23 2.04
N GLN A 138 9.87 -0.32 2.95
CA GLN A 138 10.55 0.86 3.51
C GLN A 138 11.25 1.72 2.44
N GLY A 139 11.83 1.09 1.43
CA GLY A 139 12.44 1.75 0.27
C GLY A 139 11.40 2.47 -0.58
N ALA A 140 10.30 1.81 -0.94
CA ALA A 140 9.21 2.40 -1.71
C ALA A 140 8.57 3.60 -1.00
N VAL A 141 8.29 3.49 0.30
CA VAL A 141 7.70 4.58 1.09
C VAL A 141 8.63 5.80 1.19
N ARG A 142 9.95 5.63 1.17
CA ARG A 142 10.90 6.76 1.08
C ARG A 142 10.80 7.50 -0.25
N LEU A 143 10.57 6.79 -1.35
CA LEU A 143 10.31 7.40 -2.65
C LEU A 143 8.97 8.15 -2.65
N TYR A 144 7.92 7.57 -2.04
CA TYR A 144 6.62 8.22 -1.90
C TYR A 144 6.69 9.47 -1.02
N LEU A 145 7.53 9.46 0.02
CA LEU A 145 7.76 10.62 0.88
C LEU A 145 8.35 11.80 0.10
N MET A 146 9.26 11.54 -0.85
CA MET A 146 9.77 12.58 -1.74
C MET A 146 8.64 13.17 -2.60
N MET A 147 7.72 12.35 -3.12
CA MET A 147 6.56 12.84 -3.89
C MET A 147 5.63 13.68 -3.03
N LEU A 148 5.36 13.24 -1.81
CA LEU A 148 4.51 13.95 -0.86
C LEU A 148 5.06 15.36 -0.58
N HIS A 149 6.35 15.47 -0.24
CA HIS A 149 6.94 16.77 0.07
C HIS A 149 7.07 17.67 -1.16
N TYR A 150 7.29 17.08 -2.34
CA TYR A 150 7.21 17.82 -3.59
C TYR A 150 5.81 18.42 -3.81
N GLU A 151 4.74 17.63 -3.60
CA GLU A 151 3.35 18.09 -3.76
C GLU A 151 2.93 19.13 -2.69
N GLU A 152 3.49 19.08 -1.48
CA GLU A 152 3.31 20.09 -0.44
C GLU A 152 4.13 21.38 -0.68
N GLY A 153 5.04 21.37 -1.65
CA GLY A 153 5.94 22.51 -1.92
C GLY A 153 7.10 22.64 -0.93
N ASN A 154 7.37 21.61 -0.13
CA ASN A 154 8.50 21.55 0.81
C ASN A 154 9.79 21.19 0.07
N THR A 155 10.20 22.04 -0.87
CA THR A 155 11.35 21.78 -1.75
C THR A 155 12.69 21.93 -1.03
N ASP A 156 12.71 22.65 0.09
CA ASP A 156 13.89 22.92 0.92
C ASP A 156 14.50 21.65 1.54
N ILE A 157 13.69 20.63 1.80
CA ILE A 157 14.14 19.36 2.37
C ILE A 157 14.44 18.28 1.31
N MET A 158 14.27 18.57 0.03
CA MET A 158 14.35 17.55 -1.02
C MET A 158 15.75 16.96 -1.19
N ASP A 159 16.80 17.76 -1.03
CA ASP A 159 18.19 17.26 -1.05
C ASP A 159 18.45 16.26 0.08
N TYR A 160 17.94 16.56 1.28
CA TYR A 160 18.03 15.66 2.43
C TYR A 160 17.30 14.35 2.17
N LEU A 161 16.07 14.41 1.66
CA LEU A 161 15.26 13.22 1.34
C LEU A 161 15.91 12.39 0.23
N ALA A 162 16.45 13.02 -0.81
CA ALA A 162 17.16 12.34 -1.89
C ALA A 162 18.40 11.61 -1.38
N ALA A 163 19.19 12.24 -0.51
CA ALA A 163 20.36 11.62 0.11
C ALA A 163 19.97 10.45 1.03
N GLN A 164 18.91 10.61 1.83
CA GLN A 164 18.39 9.57 2.70
C GLN A 164 17.86 8.37 1.91
N ALA A 165 17.05 8.61 0.88
CA ALA A 165 16.51 7.58 -0.01
C ALA A 165 17.64 6.83 -0.71
N LYS A 166 18.58 7.54 -1.35
CA LYS A 166 19.76 6.93 -1.98
C LYS A 166 20.52 6.01 -1.02
N LYS A 167 20.88 6.52 0.17
CA LYS A 167 21.64 5.75 1.17
C LYS A 167 20.92 4.47 1.55
N TYR A 168 19.62 4.56 1.82
CA TYR A 168 18.82 3.41 2.21
C TYR A 168 18.68 2.38 1.07
N LEU A 169 18.34 2.83 -0.14
CA LEU A 169 18.15 1.95 -1.30
C LEU A 169 19.46 1.23 -1.68
N GLN A 170 20.62 1.87 -1.48
CA GLN A 170 21.92 1.23 -1.62
C GLN A 170 22.14 0.13 -0.57
N GLN A 171 21.77 0.38 0.69
CA GLN A 171 21.93 -0.59 1.79
C GLN A 171 21.15 -1.89 1.53
N ILE A 172 20.00 -1.80 0.87
CA ILE A 172 19.12 -2.96 0.61
C ILE A 172 19.26 -3.51 -0.81
N ALA A 173 20.29 -3.08 -1.55
CA ALA A 173 20.60 -3.52 -2.92
C ALA A 173 19.45 -3.34 -3.93
N ILE A 174 18.70 -2.22 -3.84
CA ILE A 174 17.69 -1.84 -4.83
C ILE A 174 17.97 -0.49 -5.51
N TRP A 175 19.18 0.04 -5.38
CA TRP A 175 19.60 1.28 -6.03
C TRP A 175 19.98 1.07 -7.51
N HIS A 176 18.98 0.72 -8.33
CA HIS A 176 19.14 0.50 -9.75
C HIS A 176 18.81 1.77 -10.56
N GLU A 177 18.93 1.68 -11.88
CA GLU A 177 18.69 2.83 -12.76
C GLU A 177 17.31 3.48 -12.60
N PRO A 178 16.19 2.74 -12.44
CA PRO A 178 14.88 3.36 -12.23
C PRO A 178 14.84 4.25 -10.98
N GLU A 179 15.34 3.75 -9.85
CA GLU A 179 15.38 4.50 -8.58
C GLU A 179 16.34 5.69 -8.67
N LYS A 180 17.49 5.53 -9.32
CA LYS A 180 18.44 6.63 -9.58
C LYS A 180 17.78 7.76 -10.37
N HIS A 181 17.12 7.41 -11.48
CA HIS A 181 16.42 8.38 -12.33
C HIS A 181 15.29 9.05 -11.56
N PHE A 182 14.47 8.29 -10.84
CA PHE A 182 13.38 8.84 -10.04
C PHE A 182 13.89 9.89 -9.04
N VAL A 183 14.86 9.52 -8.19
CA VAL A 183 15.39 10.41 -7.14
C VAL A 183 16.04 11.65 -7.76
N LYS A 184 16.86 11.46 -8.81
CA LYS A 184 17.53 12.57 -9.50
C LYS A 184 16.53 13.52 -10.14
N SER A 185 15.61 13.01 -10.96
CA SER A 185 14.65 13.82 -11.69
C SER A 185 13.69 14.55 -10.76
N LEU A 186 13.19 13.88 -9.72
CA LEU A 186 12.30 14.53 -8.76
C LEU A 186 13.02 15.64 -7.98
N ASN A 187 14.28 15.42 -7.58
CA ASN A 187 15.08 16.44 -6.92
C ASN A 187 15.36 17.63 -7.84
N GLU A 188 15.71 17.39 -9.11
CA GLU A 188 15.92 18.47 -10.09
C GLU A 188 14.63 19.28 -10.32
N ILE A 189 13.48 18.62 -10.48
CA ILE A 189 12.17 19.27 -10.68
C ILE A 189 11.76 20.10 -9.44
N ALA A 190 12.13 19.67 -8.24
CA ALA A 190 11.88 20.43 -7.01
C ALA A 190 12.66 21.76 -6.99
N HIS A 191 13.89 21.76 -7.50
CA HIS A 191 14.79 22.93 -7.52
C HIS A 191 14.67 23.81 -8.78
N GLN A 192 13.88 23.40 -9.76
CA GLN A 192 13.64 24.23 -10.94
C GLN A 192 12.92 25.53 -10.54
N PRO A 193 13.42 26.71 -10.98
CA PRO A 193 12.77 27.98 -10.71
C PRO A 193 11.36 27.96 -11.29
N ASP A 194 10.39 28.18 -10.41
CA ASP A 194 8.97 28.09 -10.71
C ASP A 194 8.62 29.08 -11.84
N LYS A 195 8.26 28.56 -13.03
CA LYS A 195 7.71 29.37 -14.12
C LYS A 195 6.23 29.71 -13.79
N GLY A 196 6.02 30.41 -12.68
CA GLY A 196 4.78 31.11 -12.35
C GLY A 196 3.53 30.25 -12.10
N THR A 197 3.63 28.92 -11.97
CA THR A 197 2.45 28.05 -11.85
C THR A 197 2.18 27.50 -10.46
N ARG A 198 3.19 27.37 -9.56
CA ARG A 198 2.93 26.80 -8.22
C ARG A 198 2.33 27.79 -7.21
N LYS A 199 2.55 29.11 -7.36
CA LYS A 199 1.99 30.14 -6.46
C LYS A 199 0.45 30.25 -6.44
N LEU A 200 -0.25 29.74 -7.45
CA LEU A 200 -1.72 29.81 -7.52
C LEU A 200 -2.44 28.81 -6.61
N LYS A 201 -1.76 27.79 -6.07
CA LYS A 201 -2.38 26.75 -5.23
C LYS A 201 -2.30 27.01 -3.71
N MET A 202 -1.56 28.01 -3.27
CA MET A 202 -1.44 28.36 -1.85
C MET A 202 -2.41 29.47 -1.41
N GLN A 203 -3.25 29.98 -2.31
CA GLN A 203 -4.18 31.09 -2.05
C GLN A 203 -5.65 30.77 -2.37
N ALA A 204 -6.01 29.50 -2.57
CA ALA A 204 -7.38 29.08 -2.84
C ALA A 204 -7.88 28.08 -1.80
#